data_AF-A0A399WQE7-F1
#
_entry.id   AF-A0A399WQE7-F1
#
_cell.length_a   1.000
_cell.length_b   1.000
_cell.length_c   1.000
_cell.angle_alpha   90.00
_cell.angle_beta   90.00
_cell.angle_gamma   90.00
#
_symmetry.space_group_name_H-M   'P 1'
#
loop_
_entity.id
_entity.type
_entity.pdbx_description
1 polymer ?
#
loop_
_entity_poly.entity_id
_entity_poly.type
_entity_poly.pdbx_seq_one_letter_code
_entity_poly.pdbx_strand_id
1 'polypeptide(L)'
;MQKILTILFIVTLSLAATAAVYGQFPISIPKIPKIRKDRPSSSNTSSSDDSSSDGEQYTYEQNQALNRIVNDPDHPKKWLVLPYMECFDKRHNFQHNQYKYGQERRFKSNKEKVDTLTREQADLAQLERDLRANGISERIRISSDGMDDLRNPAIWLEIASRRQEYLQCVVAGVPKAGECGKLDDIAKTRVDTYKEDLDALLKEAKSFNGDRGWYSSRYREDWLLAAISPSKRQKLATEYGDLYPCISGLLDEIQAAAKQTLPKYTLYSYNVRNPAAERVLRSAISDLNLAKVFKIGLLESSWLMEKNSIGIPINRFKHGAIWVKYPSVDHGYCQILWINIVQEYAGGGTWGSPYGNFIRNEPAGCPTK
;
A
#
# COMPACT_ATOMS: atom_id res chain seq x y z
N MET A 1 20.10 66.65 13.88
CA MET A 1 20.40 66.29 15.28
C MET A 1 19.54 65.10 15.70
N GLN A 2 20.18 64.00 16.13
CA GLN A 2 19.77 62.97 17.12
C GLN A 2 18.33 62.40 17.05
N LYS A 3 18.06 61.08 17.10
CA LYS A 3 18.86 59.87 17.30
C LYS A 3 18.08 58.68 16.71
N ILE A 4 18.83 57.81 16.07
CA ILE A 4 18.56 56.43 15.65
C ILE A 4 18.15 55.57 16.86
N LEU A 5 17.10 54.75 16.72
CA LEU A 5 16.89 53.57 17.58
C LEU A 5 16.55 52.36 16.70
N THR A 6 17.60 51.68 16.27
CA THR A 6 17.56 50.41 15.56
C THR A 6 17.45 49.30 16.59
N ILE A 7 16.30 48.63 16.69
CA ILE A 7 16.15 47.42 17.51
C ILE A 7 16.56 46.22 16.64
N LEU A 8 17.74 45.68 16.95
CA LEU A 8 18.33 44.50 16.35
C LEU A 8 17.78 43.26 17.07
N PHE A 9 16.82 42.55 16.47
CA PHE A 9 16.35 41.25 16.97
C PHE A 9 17.24 40.16 16.37
N ILE A 10 18.23 39.72 17.15
CA ILE A 10 19.03 38.53 16.85
C ILE A 10 18.18 37.31 17.25
N VAL A 11 17.52 36.69 16.27
CA VAL A 11 16.93 35.36 16.43
C VAL A 11 17.98 34.35 16.01
N THR A 12 18.66 33.76 16.99
CA THR A 12 19.50 32.58 16.79
C THR A 12 18.61 31.39 16.45
N LEU A 13 18.48 31.11 15.15
CA LEU A 13 17.83 29.91 14.62
C LEU A 13 18.78 28.72 14.83
N SER A 14 18.66 28.03 15.96
CA SER A 14 19.31 26.74 16.15
C SER A 14 18.58 25.70 15.29
N LEU A 15 19.17 25.39 14.12
CA LEU A 15 18.84 24.23 13.30
C LEU A 15 19.17 22.95 14.08
N ALA A 16 18.23 22.49 14.90
CA ALA A 16 18.20 21.11 15.33
C ALA A 16 17.64 20.28 14.15
N ALA A 17 18.54 19.77 13.33
CA ALA A 17 18.21 18.72 12.36
C ALA A 17 17.81 17.47 13.15
N THR A 18 16.52 17.31 13.44
CA THR A 18 15.97 16.01 13.81
C THR A 18 15.99 15.16 12.55
N ALA A 19 17.06 14.40 12.37
CA ALA A 19 17.04 13.25 11.49
C ALA A 19 15.86 12.39 11.95
N ALA A 20 14.81 12.35 11.13
CA ALA A 20 13.76 11.37 11.29
C ALA A 20 14.45 10.01 11.13
N VAL A 21 14.67 9.33 12.25
CA VAL A 21 15.02 7.93 12.29
C VAL A 21 13.83 7.21 11.68
N TYR A 22 13.88 6.98 10.37
CA TYR A 22 13.00 6.04 9.70
C TYR A 22 13.12 4.75 10.49
N GLY A 23 12.02 4.37 11.13
CA GLY A 23 11.90 3.08 11.79
C GLY A 23 12.16 2.01 10.75
N GLN A 24 13.41 1.55 10.66
CA GLN A 24 13.71 0.22 10.21
C GLN A 24 12.84 -0.67 11.07
N PHE A 25 11.81 -1.28 10.49
CA PHE A 25 11.17 -2.42 11.14
C PHE A 25 12.30 -3.42 11.40
N PRO A 26 12.70 -3.68 12.65
CA PRO A 26 13.57 -4.81 12.89
C PRO A 26 12.71 -6.02 12.52
N ILE A 27 12.98 -6.59 11.34
CA ILE A 27 12.55 -7.95 11.04
C ILE A 27 13.30 -8.78 12.09
N SER A 28 12.64 -9.01 13.22
CA SER A 28 13.12 -9.91 14.25
C SER A 28 13.01 -11.30 13.67
N ILE A 29 14.04 -11.72 12.95
CA ILE A 29 14.22 -13.10 12.53
C ILE A 29 14.25 -13.92 13.82
N PRO A 30 13.24 -14.77 14.09
CA PRO A 30 13.25 -15.59 15.29
C PRO A 30 14.52 -16.45 15.28
N LYS A 31 15.30 -16.38 16.36
CA LYS A 31 16.47 -17.25 16.56
C LYS A 31 15.99 -18.70 16.58
N ILE A 32 16.12 -19.38 15.44
CA ILE A 32 15.87 -20.81 15.32
C ILE A 32 16.89 -21.53 16.22
N PRO A 33 16.46 -22.43 17.12
CA PRO A 33 17.36 -23.20 17.96
C PRO A 33 18.37 -23.98 17.09
N LYS A 34 19.66 -23.91 17.43
CA LYS A 34 20.68 -24.76 16.81
C LYS A 34 20.35 -26.22 17.12
N ILE A 35 19.79 -26.94 16.16
CA ILE A 35 19.60 -28.38 16.24
C ILE A 35 20.99 -29.02 16.22
N ARG A 36 21.33 -29.77 17.27
CA ARG A 36 22.58 -30.54 17.33
C ARG A 36 22.54 -31.59 16.21
N LYS A 37 23.58 -31.58 15.39
CA LYS A 37 23.82 -32.58 14.36
C LYS A 37 24.37 -33.81 15.07
N ASP A 38 23.49 -34.76 15.39
CA ASP A 38 23.93 -36.04 15.93
C ASP A 38 24.68 -36.80 14.85
N ARG A 39 25.93 -37.13 15.18
CA ARG A 39 26.89 -37.83 14.33
C ARG A 39 26.57 -39.33 14.40
N PRO A 40 26.24 -40.01 13.29
CA PRO A 40 26.10 -41.46 13.31
C PRO A 40 27.46 -42.10 13.62
N SER A 41 27.41 -43.11 14.49
CA SER A 41 28.57 -43.90 14.92
C SER A 41 29.13 -44.69 13.75
N SER A 42 30.44 -44.57 13.52
CA SER A 42 31.18 -45.29 12.48
C SER A 42 31.50 -46.71 12.97
N SER A 43 30.91 -47.73 12.34
CA SER A 43 31.42 -49.10 12.39
C SER A 43 32.48 -49.28 11.29
N ASN A 44 33.70 -49.58 11.71
CA ASN A 44 34.83 -49.93 10.84
C ASN A 44 34.59 -51.30 10.18
N THR A 45 34.71 -51.36 8.85
CA THR A 45 35.10 -52.59 8.14
C THR A 45 36.07 -52.23 7.01
N SER A 46 37.10 -53.05 6.88
CA SER A 46 38.34 -52.88 6.13
C SER A 46 38.23 -53.05 4.61
N SER A 47 38.95 -52.19 3.90
CA SER A 47 39.75 -52.36 2.66
C SER A 47 39.26 -53.31 1.54
N SER A 48 39.02 -52.71 0.38
CA SER A 48 39.61 -53.13 -0.90
C SER A 48 39.45 -52.01 -1.93
N ASP A 49 40.56 -51.62 -2.57
CA ASP A 49 40.61 -50.75 -3.73
C ASP A 49 39.81 -51.36 -4.88
N ASP A 50 38.83 -50.62 -5.42
CA ASP A 50 38.39 -50.78 -6.79
C ASP A 50 37.72 -49.50 -7.30
N SER A 51 38.27 -48.96 -8.38
CA SER A 51 37.75 -47.79 -9.08
C SER A 51 36.50 -48.17 -9.88
N SER A 52 35.36 -48.16 -9.21
CA SER A 52 34.03 -48.26 -9.80
C SER A 52 33.35 -46.91 -9.65
N SER A 53 32.75 -46.39 -10.73
CA SER A 53 31.90 -45.21 -10.66
C SER A 53 30.71 -45.51 -9.73
N ASP A 54 30.79 -45.02 -8.49
CA ASP A 54 29.73 -45.08 -7.48
C ASP A 54 28.49 -44.33 -7.98
N GLY A 55 27.68 -45.00 -8.79
CA GLY A 55 26.28 -44.69 -8.93
C GLY A 55 25.58 -45.24 -7.70
N GLU A 56 25.44 -44.43 -6.65
CA GLU A 56 24.58 -44.76 -5.50
C GLU A 56 23.19 -45.15 -6.04
N GLN A 57 22.87 -46.44 -6.02
CA GLN A 57 21.57 -46.94 -6.46
C GLN A 57 20.54 -46.64 -5.37
N TYR A 58 19.61 -45.75 -5.68
CA TYR A 58 18.44 -45.49 -4.83
C TYR A 58 17.63 -46.77 -4.60
N THR A 59 17.12 -46.96 -3.38
CA THR A 59 16.17 -48.05 -3.11
C THR A 59 14.88 -47.83 -3.90
N TYR A 60 14.08 -48.89 -4.07
CA TYR A 60 12.80 -48.81 -4.75
C TYR A 60 11.86 -47.78 -4.07
N GLU A 61 11.84 -47.76 -2.74
CA GLU A 61 11.04 -46.82 -1.94
C GLU A 61 11.52 -45.37 -2.15
N GLN A 62 12.83 -45.13 -2.18
CA GLN A 62 13.40 -43.82 -2.45
C GLN A 62 13.05 -43.34 -3.86
N ASN A 63 13.16 -44.21 -4.86
CA ASN A 63 12.75 -43.91 -6.23
C ASN A 63 11.25 -43.60 -6.33
N GLN A 64 10.39 -44.32 -5.61
CA GLN A 64 8.95 -44.07 -5.63
C GLN A 64 8.61 -42.75 -4.95
N ALA A 65 9.21 -42.45 -3.80
CA ALA A 65 9.00 -41.19 -3.08
C ALA A 65 9.56 -40.00 -3.87
N LEU A 66 10.74 -40.14 -4.48
CA LEU A 66 11.29 -39.14 -5.40
C LEU A 66 10.37 -38.91 -6.59
N ASN A 67 9.85 -39.98 -7.21
CA ASN A 67 8.92 -39.86 -8.32
C ASN A 67 7.62 -39.15 -7.93
N ARG A 68 7.13 -39.34 -6.69
CA ARG A 68 6.00 -38.57 -6.17
C ARG A 68 6.35 -37.10 -6.06
N ILE A 69 7.49 -36.77 -5.44
CA ILE A 69 7.90 -35.37 -5.35
C ILE A 69 8.06 -34.79 -6.74
N VAL A 70 8.75 -35.46 -7.68
CA VAL A 70 9.10 -34.90 -8.98
C VAL A 70 7.90 -34.80 -9.92
N ASN A 71 7.16 -35.89 -10.10
CA ASN A 71 6.16 -36.02 -11.17
C ASN A 71 4.74 -35.66 -10.73
N ASP A 72 4.47 -35.50 -9.43
CA ASP A 72 3.17 -35.05 -8.96
C ASP A 72 2.95 -33.57 -9.37
N PRO A 73 1.98 -33.28 -10.25
CA PRO A 73 1.70 -31.92 -10.70
C PRO A 73 1.11 -31.04 -9.58
N ASP A 74 0.48 -31.64 -8.58
CA ASP A 74 -0.18 -30.94 -7.47
C ASP A 74 0.78 -30.71 -6.29
N HIS A 75 1.99 -31.26 -6.34
CA HIS A 75 2.97 -31.06 -5.29
C HIS A 75 3.36 -29.57 -5.17
N PRO A 76 3.33 -28.98 -3.96
CA PRO A 76 3.53 -27.53 -3.76
C PRO A 76 4.92 -27.02 -4.15
N LYS A 77 5.89 -27.94 -4.37
CA LYS A 77 7.28 -27.64 -4.77
C LYS A 77 7.36 -26.56 -5.85
N LYS A 78 6.52 -26.65 -6.90
CA LYS A 78 6.60 -25.74 -8.04
C LYS A 78 6.32 -24.31 -7.59
N TRP A 79 5.29 -24.12 -6.79
CA TRP A 79 4.90 -22.80 -6.25
C TRP A 79 5.90 -22.27 -5.22
N LEU A 80 6.59 -23.16 -4.51
CA LEU A 80 7.61 -22.82 -3.53
C LEU A 80 8.92 -22.37 -4.19
N VAL A 81 9.39 -23.04 -5.25
CA VAL A 81 10.70 -22.73 -5.86
C VAL A 81 10.64 -21.68 -6.95
N LEU A 82 9.51 -21.59 -7.67
CA LEU A 82 9.35 -20.70 -8.83
C LEU A 82 9.71 -19.23 -8.56
N PRO A 83 9.32 -18.61 -7.42
CA PRO A 83 9.68 -17.22 -7.14
C PRO A 83 11.19 -16.97 -7.01
N TYR A 84 12.01 -18.01 -6.86
CA TYR A 84 13.45 -17.93 -6.65
C TYR A 84 14.27 -18.25 -7.91
N MET A 85 13.63 -18.66 -9.02
CA MET A 85 14.33 -19.15 -10.21
C MET A 85 15.19 -18.08 -10.89
N GLU A 86 14.74 -16.83 -10.95
CA GLU A 86 15.56 -15.73 -11.49
C GLU A 86 16.86 -15.54 -10.69
N CYS A 87 16.77 -15.65 -9.36
CA CYS A 87 17.93 -15.61 -8.48
C CYS A 87 18.85 -16.81 -8.65
N PHE A 88 18.28 -18.00 -8.89
CA PHE A 88 19.03 -19.22 -9.18
C PHE A 88 19.82 -19.06 -10.49
N ASP A 89 19.17 -18.61 -11.55
CA ASP A 89 19.81 -18.38 -12.84
C ASP A 89 20.96 -17.38 -12.74
N LYS A 90 20.71 -16.26 -12.06
CA LYS A 90 21.74 -15.24 -11.83
C LYS A 90 22.94 -15.78 -11.05
N ARG A 91 22.71 -16.63 -10.05
CA ARG A 91 23.78 -17.23 -9.25
C ARG A 91 24.67 -18.16 -10.07
N HIS A 92 24.07 -18.90 -10.99
CA HIS A 92 24.76 -19.90 -11.82
C HIS A 92 25.13 -19.39 -13.22
N ASN A 93 24.93 -18.10 -13.49
CA ASN A 93 25.19 -17.46 -14.78
C ASN A 93 24.41 -18.12 -15.94
N PHE A 94 23.17 -18.52 -15.67
CA PHE A 94 22.24 -18.99 -16.69
C PHE A 94 21.46 -17.80 -17.26
N GLN A 95 21.08 -17.90 -18.54
CA GLN A 95 20.12 -16.96 -19.12
C GLN A 95 18.73 -17.29 -18.59
N HIS A 96 18.09 -16.31 -17.93
CA HIS A 96 16.73 -16.49 -17.43
C HIS A 96 15.77 -16.73 -18.59
N ASN A 97 15.10 -17.89 -18.59
CA ASN A 97 14.15 -18.28 -19.63
C ASN A 97 12.80 -18.62 -19.01
N GLN A 98 11.85 -17.68 -19.07
CA GLN A 98 10.50 -17.85 -18.55
C GLN A 98 9.76 -19.05 -19.18
N TYR A 99 10.08 -19.42 -20.42
CA TYR A 99 9.50 -20.59 -21.07
C TYR A 99 9.98 -21.91 -20.45
N LYS A 100 11.12 -21.91 -19.74
CA LYS A 100 11.70 -23.07 -19.06
C LYS A 100 11.01 -23.36 -17.71
N TYR A 101 10.41 -22.34 -17.09
CA TYR A 101 9.80 -22.44 -15.74
C TYR A 101 8.27 -22.30 -15.74
N GLY A 102 7.66 -21.95 -16.88
CA GLY A 102 6.24 -21.64 -16.97
C GLY A 102 5.92 -20.25 -16.39
N GLN A 103 4.62 -19.96 -16.21
CA GLN A 103 4.18 -18.63 -15.79
C GLN A 103 4.68 -18.27 -14.40
N GLU A 104 5.41 -17.16 -14.28
CA GLU A 104 5.84 -16.59 -13.01
C GLU A 104 4.67 -16.43 -12.04
N ARG A 105 4.93 -16.74 -10.76
CA ARG A 105 3.95 -16.53 -9.69
C ARG A 105 3.72 -15.03 -9.50
N ARG A 106 2.53 -14.56 -9.84
CA ARG A 106 2.11 -13.17 -9.63
C ARG A 106 1.67 -12.95 -8.18
N PHE A 107 2.13 -11.86 -7.60
CA PHE A 107 1.68 -11.36 -6.31
C PHE A 107 0.88 -10.08 -6.54
N LYS A 108 -0.15 -9.81 -5.74
CA LYS A 108 -0.97 -8.59 -5.86
C LYS A 108 -0.24 -7.35 -5.38
N SER A 109 0.80 -7.52 -4.56
CA SER A 109 1.65 -6.42 -4.09
C SER A 109 3.03 -6.91 -3.65
N ASN A 110 3.98 -5.98 -3.56
CA ASN A 110 5.30 -6.20 -2.96
C ASN A 110 5.22 -6.68 -1.51
N LYS A 111 4.28 -6.14 -0.72
CA LYS A 111 4.04 -6.58 0.66
C LYS A 111 3.58 -8.03 0.68
N GLU A 112 2.59 -8.39 -0.12
CA GLU A 112 2.12 -9.77 -0.22
C GLU A 112 3.24 -10.71 -0.67
N LYS A 113 4.08 -10.29 -1.64
CA LYS A 113 5.26 -11.04 -2.07
C LYS A 113 6.19 -11.31 -0.88
N VAL A 114 6.61 -10.28 -0.15
CA VAL A 114 7.51 -10.43 1.00
C VAL A 114 6.89 -11.28 2.11
N ASP A 115 5.65 -10.98 2.51
CA ASP A 115 4.95 -11.68 3.60
C ASP A 115 4.75 -13.17 3.24
N THR A 116 4.34 -13.46 2.01
CA THR A 116 4.12 -14.83 1.51
C THR A 116 5.41 -15.62 1.45
N LEU A 117 6.46 -15.06 0.82
CA LEU A 117 7.75 -15.74 0.67
C LEU A 117 8.45 -15.94 2.02
N THR A 118 8.24 -15.03 2.97
CA THR A 118 8.74 -15.16 4.35
C THR A 118 8.04 -16.30 5.09
N ARG A 119 6.71 -16.40 4.98
CA ARG A 119 5.94 -17.49 5.59
C ARG A 119 6.32 -18.87 5.01
N GLU A 120 6.51 -18.94 3.69
CA GLU A 120 6.84 -20.17 2.97
C GLU A 120 8.28 -20.68 3.23
N GLN A 121 9.10 -19.95 4.00
CA GLN A 121 10.42 -20.43 4.41
C GLN A 121 10.36 -21.73 5.23
N ALA A 122 9.27 -21.93 6.00
CA ALA A 122 9.07 -23.17 6.74
C ALA A 122 8.80 -24.36 5.80
N ASP A 123 8.05 -24.13 4.72
CA ASP A 123 7.72 -25.14 3.72
C ASP A 123 8.95 -25.50 2.88
N LEU A 124 9.79 -24.52 2.52
CA LEU A 124 11.10 -24.79 1.91
C LEU A 124 12.00 -25.63 2.83
N ALA A 125 11.98 -25.38 4.14
CA ALA A 125 12.75 -26.20 5.07
C ALA A 125 12.21 -27.64 5.17
N GLN A 126 10.90 -27.85 5.01
CA GLN A 126 10.31 -29.18 4.92
C GLN A 126 10.71 -29.87 3.61
N LEU A 127 10.63 -29.16 2.48
CA LEU A 127 11.06 -29.66 1.18
C LEU A 127 12.54 -30.10 1.20
N GLU A 128 13.42 -29.34 1.86
CA GLU A 128 14.82 -29.74 2.05
C GLU A 128 14.94 -31.09 2.77
N ARG A 129 14.20 -31.27 3.87
CA ARG A 129 14.21 -32.53 4.64
C ARG A 129 13.72 -33.70 3.80
N ASP A 130 12.63 -33.51 3.06
CA ASP A 130 12.03 -34.55 2.23
C ASP A 130 12.97 -34.95 1.09
N LEU A 131 13.63 -33.99 0.43
CA LEU A 131 14.61 -34.28 -0.62
C LEU A 131 15.81 -35.07 -0.08
N ARG A 132 16.37 -34.65 1.06
CA ARG A 132 17.51 -35.34 1.70
C ARG A 132 17.13 -36.73 2.20
N ALA A 133 15.93 -36.92 2.74
CA ALA A 133 15.43 -38.23 3.18
C ALA A 133 15.32 -39.23 2.02
N ASN A 134 15.08 -38.74 0.80
CA ASN A 134 15.01 -39.53 -0.42
C ASN A 134 16.36 -39.66 -1.14
N GLY A 135 17.47 -39.31 -0.48
CA GLY A 135 18.82 -39.49 -1.00
C GLY A 135 19.28 -38.42 -2.00
N ILE A 136 18.50 -37.35 -2.21
CA ILE A 136 18.94 -36.24 -3.06
C ILE A 136 20.06 -35.49 -2.35
N SER A 137 21.21 -35.41 -3.01
CA SER A 137 22.39 -34.71 -2.53
C SER A 137 22.82 -33.61 -3.49
N GLU A 138 23.59 -32.65 -2.97
CA GLU A 138 24.15 -31.53 -3.74
C GLU A 138 25.17 -31.98 -4.80
N ARG A 139 25.53 -33.27 -4.84
CA ARG A 139 26.47 -33.84 -5.82
C ARG A 139 25.81 -34.16 -7.16
N ILE A 140 24.48 -34.18 -7.24
CA ILE A 140 23.78 -34.37 -8.50
C ILE A 140 24.09 -33.16 -9.39
N ARG A 141 24.87 -33.38 -10.45
CA ARG A 141 25.25 -32.32 -11.39
C ARG A 141 23.99 -31.72 -12.00
N ILE A 142 23.85 -30.40 -11.85
CA ILE A 142 22.90 -29.60 -12.63
C ILE A 142 23.38 -29.67 -14.08
N SER A 143 22.77 -30.52 -14.91
CA SER A 143 23.10 -30.57 -16.33
C SER A 143 22.47 -29.36 -17.03
N SER A 144 23.24 -28.70 -17.90
CA SER A 144 22.78 -27.58 -18.72
C SER A 144 21.78 -27.98 -19.80
N ASP A 145 21.60 -29.28 -20.02
CA ASP A 145 21.03 -29.83 -21.26
C ASP A 145 19.58 -30.34 -21.09
N GLY A 146 18.98 -30.18 -19.90
CA GLY A 146 17.66 -30.69 -19.57
C GLY A 146 16.53 -29.70 -19.87
N MET A 147 15.54 -30.14 -20.65
CA MET A 147 14.36 -29.35 -21.10
C MET A 147 13.38 -28.91 -19.98
N ASP A 148 13.64 -29.15 -18.70
CA ASP A 148 12.74 -28.73 -17.61
C ASP A 148 13.50 -28.63 -16.28
N ASP A 149 14.16 -27.49 -16.02
CA ASP A 149 14.85 -27.21 -14.76
C ASP A 149 13.91 -27.30 -13.55
N LEU A 150 12.61 -27.04 -13.78
CA LEU A 150 11.59 -27.23 -12.76
C LEU A 150 11.27 -28.68 -12.47
N ARG A 151 11.88 -29.66 -13.15
CA ARG A 151 11.88 -31.10 -12.82
C ARG A 151 13.18 -31.57 -12.17
N ASN A 152 14.15 -30.70 -11.98
CA ASN A 152 15.44 -31.07 -11.43
C ASN A 152 15.45 -30.95 -9.88
N PRO A 153 15.42 -32.07 -9.14
CA PRO A 153 15.39 -32.03 -7.67
C PRO A 153 16.66 -31.43 -7.05
N ALA A 154 17.78 -31.38 -7.78
CA ALA A 154 19.00 -30.72 -7.31
C ALA A 154 18.81 -29.20 -7.20
N ILE A 155 18.10 -28.58 -8.16
CA ILE A 155 17.78 -27.15 -8.14
C ILE A 155 16.90 -26.83 -6.93
N TRP A 156 15.87 -27.65 -6.69
CA TRP A 156 14.99 -27.45 -5.53
C TRP A 156 15.74 -27.63 -4.21
N LEU A 157 16.61 -28.64 -4.12
CA LEU A 157 17.43 -28.86 -2.93
C LEU A 157 18.33 -27.66 -2.66
N GLU A 158 18.94 -27.08 -3.70
CA GLU A 158 19.78 -25.89 -3.54
C GLU A 158 18.98 -24.67 -3.06
N ILE A 159 17.83 -24.39 -3.70
CA ILE A 159 16.96 -23.29 -3.29
C ILE A 159 16.49 -23.48 -1.84
N ALA A 160 16.09 -24.70 -1.47
CA ALA A 160 15.61 -25.02 -0.14
C ALA A 160 16.71 -24.97 0.93
N SER A 161 17.92 -25.47 0.63
CA SER A 161 19.06 -25.46 1.55
C SER A 161 19.65 -24.06 1.75
N ARG A 162 19.57 -23.21 0.72
CA ARG A 162 19.99 -21.80 0.75
C ARG A 162 18.82 -20.83 0.81
N ARG A 163 17.67 -21.26 1.33
CA ARG A 163 16.40 -20.50 1.31
C ARG A 163 16.50 -19.06 1.81
N GLN A 164 17.37 -18.79 2.80
CA GLN A 164 17.58 -17.42 3.32
C GLN A 164 18.37 -16.54 2.34
N GLU A 165 19.40 -17.07 1.66
CA GLU A 165 20.14 -16.35 0.62
C GLU A 165 19.23 -16.04 -0.57
N TYR A 166 18.43 -17.02 -0.99
CA TYR A 166 17.47 -16.86 -2.07
C TYR A 166 16.33 -15.90 -1.73
N LEU A 167 15.80 -15.94 -0.49
CA LEU A 167 14.86 -14.94 -0.01
C LEU A 167 15.47 -13.54 -0.07
N GLN A 168 16.68 -13.36 0.43
CA GLN A 168 17.39 -12.07 0.35
C GLN A 168 17.54 -11.58 -1.09
N CYS A 169 17.91 -12.46 -2.03
CA CYS A 169 18.00 -12.09 -3.43
C CYS A 169 16.66 -11.61 -4.02
N VAL A 170 15.57 -12.36 -3.77
CA VAL A 170 14.25 -12.03 -4.31
C VAL A 170 13.69 -10.75 -3.69
N VAL A 171 13.86 -10.54 -2.39
CA VAL A 171 13.36 -9.34 -1.71
C VAL A 171 14.26 -8.12 -1.91
N ALA A 172 15.55 -8.29 -2.23
CA ALA A 172 16.44 -7.17 -2.55
C ALA A 172 16.02 -6.42 -3.83
N GLY A 173 15.34 -7.10 -4.76
CA GLY A 173 14.76 -6.48 -5.96
C GLY A 173 13.40 -5.83 -5.74
N VAL A 174 12.80 -5.97 -4.54
CA VAL A 174 11.50 -5.39 -4.21
C VAL A 174 11.72 -3.96 -3.71
N PRO A 175 11.25 -2.92 -4.44
CA PRO A 175 11.38 -1.54 -4.00
C PRO A 175 10.73 -1.36 -2.63
N LYS A 176 11.45 -0.70 -1.71
CA LYS A 176 10.87 -0.31 -0.42
C LYS A 176 9.77 0.74 -0.63
N ALA A 177 8.96 0.96 0.40
CA ALA A 177 7.97 2.04 0.36
C ALA A 177 8.68 3.38 0.12
N GLY A 178 8.25 4.11 -0.92
CA GLY A 178 8.87 5.37 -1.37
C GLY A 178 10.05 5.20 -2.33
N GLU A 179 10.57 3.99 -2.52
CA GLU A 179 11.57 3.68 -3.54
C GLU A 179 10.87 3.23 -4.82
N CYS A 180 11.37 3.71 -5.96
CA CYS A 180 10.95 3.22 -7.26
C CYS A 180 11.85 2.06 -7.69
N GLY A 181 11.23 1.02 -8.24
CA GLY A 181 11.97 0.04 -9.05
C GLY A 181 12.46 0.66 -10.36
N LYS A 182 13.01 -0.18 -11.24
CA LYS A 182 13.28 0.26 -12.62
C LYS A 182 11.94 0.52 -13.32
N LEU A 183 11.73 1.76 -13.72
CA LEU A 183 10.58 2.19 -14.51
C LEU A 183 11.05 2.54 -15.92
N ASP A 184 10.21 2.30 -16.92
CA ASP A 184 10.39 2.93 -18.22
C ASP A 184 10.10 4.44 -18.16
N ASP A 185 10.46 5.18 -19.21
CA ASP A 185 10.36 6.65 -19.22
C ASP A 185 8.92 7.15 -19.09
N ILE A 186 7.94 6.40 -19.60
CA ILE A 186 6.50 6.75 -19.52
C ILE A 186 6.01 6.57 -18.10
N ALA A 187 6.30 5.43 -17.49
CA ALA A 187 5.99 5.11 -16.10
C ALA A 187 6.65 6.11 -15.14
N LYS A 188 7.90 6.49 -15.40
CA LYS A 188 8.62 7.50 -14.63
C LYS A 188 7.93 8.86 -14.70
N THR A 189 7.59 9.33 -15.90
CA THR A 189 6.90 10.62 -16.09
C THR A 189 5.57 10.66 -15.32
N ARG A 190 4.79 9.56 -15.36
CA ARG A 190 3.53 9.46 -14.60
C ARG A 190 3.76 9.53 -13.10
N VAL A 191 4.76 8.80 -12.59
CA VAL A 191 5.12 8.83 -11.17
C VAL A 191 5.53 10.23 -10.73
N ASP A 192 6.28 10.96 -11.56
CA ASP A 192 6.70 12.33 -11.25
C ASP A 192 5.49 13.27 -11.14
N THR A 193 4.51 13.19 -12.06
CA THR A 193 3.25 13.94 -11.92
C THR A 193 2.48 13.59 -10.64
N TYR A 194 2.39 12.30 -10.28
CA TYR A 194 1.72 11.90 -9.04
C TYR A 194 2.45 12.43 -7.80
N LYS A 195 3.79 12.45 -7.82
CA LYS A 195 4.59 12.99 -6.72
C LYS A 195 4.37 14.49 -6.55
N GLU A 196 4.27 15.25 -7.63
CA GLU A 196 3.97 16.69 -7.56
C GLU A 196 2.63 16.97 -6.85
N ASP A 197 1.59 16.22 -7.22
CA ASP A 197 0.28 16.33 -6.56
C ASP A 197 0.35 15.93 -5.08
N LEU A 198 1.02 14.82 -4.77
CA LEU A 198 1.17 14.32 -3.40
C LEU A 198 1.99 15.27 -2.52
N ASP A 199 3.09 15.83 -3.02
CA ASP A 199 3.90 16.81 -2.31
C ASP A 199 3.11 18.09 -2.03
N ALA A 200 2.30 18.53 -2.98
CA ALA A 200 1.48 19.69 -2.79
C ALA A 200 0.32 19.44 -1.81
N LEU A 201 -0.28 18.24 -1.82
CA LEU A 201 -1.22 17.79 -0.78
C LEU A 201 -0.53 17.70 0.60
N LEU A 202 0.69 17.19 0.67
CA LEU A 202 1.46 17.10 1.91
C LEU A 202 1.74 18.48 2.50
N LYS A 203 2.09 19.46 1.66
CA LYS A 203 2.23 20.87 2.06
C LYS A 203 0.91 21.45 2.58
N GLU A 204 -0.21 21.18 1.90
CA GLU A 204 -1.54 21.59 2.37
C GLU A 204 -1.87 20.99 3.75
N ALA A 205 -1.65 19.68 3.92
CA ALA A 205 -1.91 18.95 5.16
C ALA A 205 -1.04 19.44 6.32
N LYS A 206 0.26 19.68 6.09
CA LYS A 206 1.22 20.19 7.09
C LYS A 206 0.94 21.65 7.47
N SER A 207 0.51 22.48 6.52
CA SER A 207 0.19 23.89 6.76
C SER A 207 -1.23 24.14 7.29
N PHE A 208 -2.07 23.11 7.35
CA PHE A 208 -3.44 23.25 7.82
C PHE A 208 -3.50 23.61 9.30
N ASN A 209 -4.05 24.78 9.60
CA ASN A 209 -4.15 25.33 10.95
C ASN A 209 -5.60 25.46 11.45
N GLY A 210 -6.61 25.14 10.63
CA GLY A 210 -8.03 25.26 10.97
C GLY A 210 -8.73 26.49 10.38
N ASP A 211 -7.99 27.47 9.84
CA ASP A 211 -8.56 28.77 9.45
C ASP A 211 -9.19 28.77 8.05
N ARG A 212 -8.93 27.73 7.25
CA ARG A 212 -9.44 27.62 5.88
C ARG A 212 -10.72 26.77 5.85
N GLY A 213 -11.65 27.15 4.97
CA GLY A 213 -12.94 26.47 4.78
C GLY A 213 -12.86 25.13 4.05
N TRP A 214 -11.66 24.64 3.73
CA TRP A 214 -11.39 23.34 3.14
C TRP A 214 -10.07 22.80 3.64
N TYR A 215 -9.98 21.47 3.78
CA TYR A 215 -8.77 20.81 4.25
C TYR A 215 -7.74 20.62 3.14
N SER A 216 -8.18 20.15 1.98
CA SER A 216 -7.36 19.97 0.78
C SER A 216 -8.06 20.58 -0.45
N SER A 217 -7.28 20.88 -1.49
CA SER A 217 -7.84 21.26 -2.79
C SER A 217 -8.71 20.13 -3.38
N ARG A 218 -9.76 20.51 -4.12
CA ARG A 218 -10.73 19.57 -4.71
C ARG A 218 -10.08 18.52 -5.62
N TYR A 219 -8.99 18.88 -6.30
CA TYR A 219 -8.29 18.00 -7.23
C TYR A 219 -7.44 16.91 -6.54
N ARG A 220 -7.26 16.98 -5.22
CA ARG A 220 -6.40 16.05 -4.47
C ARG A 220 -7.13 15.27 -3.38
N GLU A 221 -8.46 15.32 -3.40
CA GLU A 221 -9.28 14.65 -2.41
C GLU A 221 -9.13 13.11 -2.48
N ASP A 222 -9.04 12.55 -3.68
CA ASP A 222 -8.83 11.11 -3.86
C ASP A 222 -7.48 10.66 -3.29
N TRP A 223 -6.43 11.48 -3.41
CA TRP A 223 -5.13 11.20 -2.80
C TRP A 223 -5.19 11.26 -1.27
N LEU A 224 -5.90 12.25 -0.72
CA LEU A 224 -6.12 12.34 0.72
C LEU A 224 -6.88 11.12 1.22
N LEU A 225 -7.98 10.74 0.56
CA LEU A 225 -8.76 9.56 0.89
C LEU A 225 -7.90 8.29 0.79
N ALA A 226 -7.10 8.13 -0.27
CA ALA A 226 -6.17 7.02 -0.39
C ALA A 226 -5.15 6.98 0.76
N ALA A 227 -4.67 8.14 1.23
CA ALA A 227 -3.75 8.19 2.36
C ALA A 227 -4.41 7.76 3.69
N ILE A 228 -5.67 8.14 3.94
CA ILE A 228 -6.33 7.93 5.25
C ILE A 228 -7.25 6.71 5.32
N SER A 229 -7.72 6.18 4.19
CA SER A 229 -8.65 5.03 4.10
C SER A 229 -7.91 3.76 3.66
N PRO A 230 -7.86 2.70 4.49
CA PRO A 230 -7.24 1.43 4.13
C PRO A 230 -7.80 0.81 2.83
N SER A 231 -9.12 0.82 2.63
CA SER A 231 -9.76 0.25 1.43
C SER A 231 -9.44 1.06 0.18
N LYS A 232 -9.42 2.40 0.26
CA LYS A 232 -9.00 3.26 -0.85
C LYS A 232 -7.52 3.07 -1.17
N ARG A 233 -6.68 2.95 -0.13
CA ARG A 233 -5.25 2.64 -0.27
C ARG A 233 -5.04 1.32 -1.01
N GLN A 234 -5.80 0.29 -0.66
CA GLN A 234 -5.74 -1.02 -1.31
C GLN A 234 -6.20 -0.97 -2.77
N LYS A 235 -7.29 -0.25 -3.06
CA LYS A 235 -7.76 -0.05 -4.44
C LYS A 235 -6.68 0.63 -5.28
N LEU A 236 -6.09 1.70 -4.76
CA LEU A 236 -5.00 2.44 -5.40
C LEU A 236 -3.78 1.53 -5.64
N ALA A 237 -3.37 0.74 -4.65
CA ALA A 237 -2.26 -0.21 -4.81
C ALA A 237 -2.52 -1.23 -5.93
N THR A 238 -3.76 -1.68 -6.08
CA THR A 238 -4.16 -2.62 -7.13
C THR A 238 -4.17 -1.96 -8.50
N GLU A 239 -4.71 -0.74 -8.60
CA GLU A 239 -4.81 0.01 -9.85
C GLU A 239 -3.45 0.45 -10.40
N TYR A 240 -2.52 0.81 -9.50
CA TYR A 240 -1.22 1.36 -9.88
C TYR A 240 -0.11 0.30 -9.94
N GLY A 241 -0.33 -0.90 -9.38
CA GLY A 241 0.59 -2.03 -9.45
C GLY A 241 2.02 -1.67 -9.06
N ASP A 242 2.96 -1.86 -9.98
CA ASP A 242 4.39 -1.63 -9.77
C ASP A 242 4.75 -0.14 -9.56
N LEU A 243 3.86 0.79 -9.90
CA LEU A 243 4.04 2.23 -9.65
C LEU A 243 3.69 2.61 -8.22
N TYR A 244 2.84 1.84 -7.54
CA TYR A 244 2.37 2.18 -6.21
C TYR A 244 3.49 2.30 -5.14
N PRO A 245 4.50 1.42 -5.09
CA PRO A 245 5.64 1.57 -4.18
C PRO A 245 6.29 2.96 -4.26
N CYS A 246 6.40 3.55 -5.45
CA CYS A 246 7.01 4.88 -5.67
C CYS A 246 6.31 6.04 -4.96
N ILE A 247 5.01 5.90 -4.73
CA ILE A 247 4.17 6.97 -4.16
C ILE A 247 3.67 6.63 -2.75
N SER A 248 3.79 5.36 -2.34
CA SER A 248 3.33 4.86 -1.05
C SER A 248 3.95 5.59 0.15
N GLY A 249 5.26 5.92 0.10
CA GLY A 249 5.92 6.67 1.16
C GLY A 249 5.33 8.06 1.38
N LEU A 250 5.01 8.79 0.31
CA LEU A 250 4.39 10.12 0.41
C LEU A 250 2.97 10.03 0.99
N LEU A 251 2.20 9.03 0.59
CA LEU A 251 0.88 8.80 1.16
C LEU A 251 0.93 8.49 2.67
N ASP A 252 1.98 7.82 3.15
CA ASP A 252 2.19 7.58 4.58
C ASP A 252 2.53 8.88 5.33
N GLU A 253 3.34 9.76 4.72
CA GLU A 253 3.60 11.09 5.27
C GLU A 253 2.33 11.96 5.32
N ILE A 254 1.50 11.91 4.28
CA ILE A 254 0.21 12.61 4.23
C ILE A 254 -0.71 12.07 5.32
N GLN A 255 -0.78 10.76 5.50
CA GLN A 255 -1.58 10.14 6.56
C GLN A 255 -1.13 10.62 7.94
N ALA A 256 0.19 10.65 8.18
CA ALA A 256 0.77 11.12 9.44
C ALA A 256 0.47 12.60 9.70
N ALA A 257 0.61 13.46 8.68
CA ALA A 257 0.25 14.88 8.79
C ALA A 257 -1.25 15.06 9.05
N ALA A 258 -2.09 14.35 8.27
CA ALA A 258 -3.54 14.43 8.39
C ALA A 258 -4.06 13.96 9.74
N LYS A 259 -3.44 12.94 10.35
CA LYS A 259 -3.76 12.51 11.71
C LYS A 259 -3.60 13.65 12.74
N GLN A 260 -2.67 14.57 12.53
CA GLN A 260 -2.43 15.70 13.43
C GLN A 260 -3.33 16.90 13.14
N THR A 261 -3.68 17.13 11.86
CA THR A 261 -4.34 18.38 11.42
C THR A 261 -5.82 18.22 11.10
N LEU A 262 -6.29 17.07 10.60
CA LEU A 262 -7.72 16.82 10.35
C LEU A 262 -8.60 17.05 11.59
N PRO A 263 -8.21 16.67 12.82
CA PRO A 263 -9.02 16.94 14.00
C PRO A 263 -9.36 18.43 14.21
N LYS A 264 -8.53 19.33 13.68
CA LYS A 264 -8.74 20.78 13.75
C LYS A 264 -9.74 21.27 12.70
N TYR A 265 -9.96 20.50 11.64
CA TYR A 265 -10.94 20.82 10.60
C TYR A 265 -12.34 20.42 11.06
N THR A 266 -13.16 21.41 11.39
CA THR A 266 -14.51 21.21 11.95
C THR A 266 -15.51 22.16 11.31
N LEU A 267 -16.80 21.88 11.49
CA LEU A 267 -17.88 22.71 10.96
C LEU A 267 -18.22 23.88 11.91
N TYR A 268 -17.28 24.81 12.10
CA TYR A 268 -17.46 25.95 13.02
C TYR A 268 -18.42 27.02 12.48
N SER A 269 -18.26 27.47 11.22
CA SER A 269 -18.92 28.68 10.69
C SER A 269 -20.38 28.52 10.27
N TYR A 270 -20.89 27.29 10.13
CA TYR A 270 -22.25 27.02 9.65
C TYR A 270 -23.24 26.98 10.83
N ASN A 271 -23.48 28.15 11.42
CA ASN A 271 -24.27 28.29 12.65
C ASN A 271 -25.71 28.77 12.42
N VAL A 272 -26.06 29.17 11.20
CA VAL A 272 -27.42 29.64 10.92
C VAL A 272 -28.36 28.44 10.86
N ARG A 273 -29.39 28.45 11.73
CA ARG A 273 -30.38 27.38 11.87
C ARG A 273 -31.67 27.76 11.17
N ASN A 274 -32.21 26.85 10.37
CA ASN A 274 -33.50 27.03 9.71
C ASN A 274 -34.15 25.66 9.45
N PRO A 275 -35.22 25.29 10.17
CA PRO A 275 -35.79 23.94 10.07
C PRO A 275 -36.29 23.55 8.67
N ALA A 276 -36.75 24.50 7.86
CA ALA A 276 -37.18 24.21 6.49
C ALA A 276 -35.97 23.90 5.59
N ALA A 277 -34.92 24.72 5.66
CA ALA A 277 -33.68 24.53 4.94
C ALA A 277 -32.95 23.24 5.37
N GLU A 278 -32.90 22.95 6.67
CA GLU A 278 -32.29 21.71 7.18
C GLU A 278 -32.99 20.45 6.66
N ARG A 279 -34.31 20.48 6.46
CA ARG A 279 -35.03 19.39 5.80
C ARG A 279 -34.59 19.20 4.36
N VAL A 280 -34.40 20.29 3.60
CA VAL A 280 -33.89 20.23 2.22
C VAL A 280 -32.45 19.70 2.16
N LEU A 281 -31.59 20.11 3.09
CA LEU A 281 -30.23 19.57 3.20
C LEU A 281 -30.25 18.07 3.46
N ARG A 282 -31.09 17.60 4.40
CA ARG A 282 -31.21 16.17 4.72
C ARG A 282 -31.71 15.36 3.53
N SER A 283 -32.68 15.86 2.76
CA SER A 283 -33.20 15.14 1.58
C SER A 283 -32.20 15.04 0.43
N ALA A 284 -31.15 15.87 0.41
CA ALA A 284 -30.13 15.83 -0.64
C ALA A 284 -29.19 14.63 -0.50
N ILE A 285 -29.17 13.97 0.66
CA ILE A 285 -28.27 12.85 0.98
C ILE A 285 -29.12 11.62 1.27
N SER A 286 -29.22 10.72 0.29
CA SER A 286 -30.11 9.56 0.34
C SER A 286 -29.78 8.56 1.45
N ASP A 287 -28.51 8.46 1.84
CA ASP A 287 -28.00 7.52 2.84
C ASP A 287 -27.75 8.15 4.21
N LEU A 288 -28.22 9.38 4.44
CA LEU A 288 -27.96 10.12 5.68
C LEU A 288 -28.51 9.41 6.93
N ASN A 289 -29.53 8.56 6.76
CA ASN A 289 -30.09 7.72 7.81
C ASN A 289 -29.10 6.67 8.34
N LEU A 290 -28.05 6.33 7.57
CA LEU A 290 -26.97 5.44 8.01
C LEU A 290 -25.90 6.17 8.83
N ALA A 291 -25.94 7.51 8.85
CA ALA A 291 -24.93 8.34 9.51
C ALA A 291 -25.42 8.88 10.86
N LYS A 292 -24.47 9.08 11.78
CA LYS A 292 -24.69 9.92 12.96
C LYS A 292 -24.50 11.38 12.57
N VAL A 293 -25.55 12.18 12.61
CA VAL A 293 -25.49 13.63 12.36
C VAL A 293 -25.12 14.37 13.63
N PHE A 294 -24.06 15.16 13.60
CA PHE A 294 -23.64 16.02 14.71
C PHE A 294 -24.15 17.44 14.56
N LYS A 295 -24.10 17.99 13.35
CA LYS A 295 -24.49 19.37 13.07
C LYS A 295 -25.04 19.49 11.66
N ILE A 296 -26.05 20.34 11.52
CA ILE A 296 -26.53 20.84 10.23
C ILE A 296 -26.59 22.35 10.34
N GLY A 297 -26.20 23.07 9.31
CA GLY A 297 -26.34 24.52 9.34
C GLY A 297 -26.13 25.16 7.99
N LEU A 298 -26.44 26.44 7.96
CA LEU A 298 -26.18 27.33 6.84
C LEU A 298 -25.05 28.29 7.21
N LEU A 299 -24.30 28.72 6.21
CA LEU A 299 -23.32 29.79 6.36
C LEU A 299 -24.04 31.15 6.42
N GLU A 300 -25.01 31.37 5.53
CA GLU A 300 -25.77 32.62 5.44
C GLU A 300 -27.25 32.47 5.82
N SER A 301 -27.80 33.51 6.45
CA SER A 301 -29.25 33.65 6.68
C SER A 301 -30.01 34.12 5.45
N SER A 302 -29.36 34.89 4.59
CA SER A 302 -29.92 35.50 3.38
C SER A 302 -29.65 34.63 2.15
N TRP A 303 -30.46 34.78 1.12
CA TRP A 303 -30.22 34.14 -0.18
C TRP A 303 -29.15 34.91 -0.95
N LEU A 304 -28.17 34.19 -1.48
CA LEU A 304 -27.25 34.68 -2.49
C LEU A 304 -27.92 34.56 -3.86
N MET A 305 -27.68 35.50 -4.76
CA MET A 305 -28.29 35.52 -6.10
C MET A 305 -27.24 35.32 -7.18
N GLU A 306 -27.47 34.36 -8.07
CA GLU A 306 -26.73 34.23 -9.32
C GLU A 306 -27.50 34.93 -10.44
N LYS A 307 -26.79 35.71 -11.25
CA LYS A 307 -27.36 36.46 -12.38
C LYS A 307 -26.65 36.08 -13.66
N ASN A 308 -27.37 36.10 -14.77
CA ASN A 308 -26.77 35.94 -16.10
C ASN A 308 -26.00 37.20 -16.53
N SER A 309 -25.41 37.16 -17.73
CA SER A 309 -24.63 38.25 -18.30
C SER A 309 -25.39 39.57 -18.49
N ILE A 310 -26.71 39.54 -18.51
CA ILE A 310 -27.58 40.73 -18.64
C ILE A 310 -28.24 41.12 -17.30
N GLY A 311 -27.81 40.53 -16.19
CA GLY A 311 -28.23 40.92 -14.84
C GLY A 311 -29.57 40.32 -14.38
N ILE A 312 -30.16 39.40 -15.14
CA ILE A 312 -31.39 38.70 -14.76
C ILE A 312 -31.03 37.55 -13.80
N PRO A 313 -31.72 37.42 -12.66
CA PRO A 313 -31.52 36.29 -11.76
C PRO A 313 -31.79 34.95 -12.46
N ILE A 314 -30.89 33.97 -12.26
CA ILE A 314 -31.06 32.60 -12.76
C ILE A 314 -31.49 31.70 -11.61
N ASN A 315 -30.77 31.79 -10.50
CA ASN A 315 -31.06 31.05 -9.30
C ASN A 315 -30.72 31.91 -8.07
N ARG A 316 -31.18 31.46 -6.92
CA ARG A 316 -30.68 31.89 -5.64
C ARG A 316 -30.27 30.69 -4.82
N PHE A 317 -29.26 30.85 -3.99
CA PHE A 317 -28.72 29.75 -3.20
C PHE A 317 -28.31 30.16 -1.79
N LYS A 318 -28.14 29.15 -0.93
CA LYS A 318 -27.52 29.25 0.40
C LYS A 318 -26.50 28.14 0.55
N HIS A 319 -25.36 28.42 1.16
CA HIS A 319 -24.39 27.38 1.46
C HIS A 319 -24.81 26.64 2.72
N GLY A 320 -25.02 25.34 2.59
CA GLY A 320 -25.33 24.45 3.69
C GLY A 320 -24.24 23.39 3.88
N ALA A 321 -24.24 22.83 5.08
CA ALA A 321 -23.34 21.76 5.44
C ALA A 321 -23.96 20.81 6.47
N ILE A 322 -23.58 19.54 6.38
CA ILE A 322 -23.93 18.50 7.34
C ILE A 322 -22.64 17.87 7.85
N TRP A 323 -22.41 17.90 9.16
CA TRP A 323 -21.28 17.23 9.80
C TRP A 323 -21.72 15.90 10.38
N VAL A 324 -21.15 14.80 9.88
CA VAL A 324 -21.65 13.45 10.10
C VAL A 324 -20.54 12.44 10.37
N LYS A 325 -20.91 11.29 10.95
CA LYS A 325 -20.06 10.09 10.97
C LYS A 325 -20.82 8.91 10.37
N TYR A 326 -20.31 8.39 9.26
CA TYR A 326 -20.74 7.12 8.70
C TYR A 326 -19.99 5.96 9.37
N PRO A 327 -20.69 4.92 9.87
CA PRO A 327 -20.06 3.72 10.44
C PRO A 327 -19.30 2.89 9.39
N SER A 328 -19.76 2.90 8.14
CA SER A 328 -19.19 2.13 7.03
C SER A 328 -17.86 2.69 6.51
N VAL A 329 -17.46 3.88 6.93
CA VAL A 329 -16.27 4.56 6.42
C VAL A 329 -15.04 4.22 7.28
N ASP A 330 -14.09 3.54 6.65
CA ASP A 330 -12.93 2.89 7.28
C ASP A 330 -11.79 3.84 7.67
N HIS A 331 -11.80 5.09 7.21
CA HIS A 331 -10.77 6.07 7.59
C HIS A 331 -10.93 6.62 9.01
N GLY A 332 -11.98 6.27 9.75
CA GLY A 332 -12.13 6.66 11.17
C GLY A 332 -12.54 8.12 11.41
N TYR A 333 -12.32 9.04 10.48
CA TYR A 333 -12.77 10.44 10.55
C TYR A 333 -14.28 10.64 10.35
N CYS A 334 -14.75 11.83 10.75
CA CYS A 334 -16.07 12.34 10.40
C CYS A 334 -16.02 12.95 9.00
N GLN A 335 -17.18 13.36 8.48
CA GLN A 335 -17.28 13.97 7.16
C GLN A 335 -18.10 15.26 7.23
N ILE A 336 -17.70 16.26 6.45
CA ILE A 336 -18.53 17.43 6.16
C ILE A 336 -19.10 17.23 4.76
N LEU A 337 -20.43 17.17 4.67
CA LEU A 337 -21.17 17.13 3.42
C LEU A 337 -21.55 18.55 3.04
N TRP A 338 -20.96 19.08 1.98
CA TRP A 338 -21.22 20.42 1.46
C TRP A 338 -22.37 20.38 0.48
N ILE A 339 -23.43 21.16 0.75
CA ILE A 339 -24.68 21.12 -0.01
C ILE A 339 -25.19 22.55 -0.18
N ASN A 340 -25.47 22.97 -1.40
CA ASN A 340 -26.15 24.23 -1.64
C ASN A 340 -27.66 23.99 -1.65
N ILE A 341 -28.42 24.85 -0.97
CA ILE A 341 -29.87 24.91 -1.19
C ILE A 341 -30.08 25.85 -2.35
N VAL A 342 -30.75 25.40 -3.41
CA VAL A 342 -30.94 26.15 -4.65
C VAL A 342 -32.44 26.35 -4.90
N GLN A 343 -32.80 27.53 -5.40
CA GLN A 343 -34.10 27.83 -5.99
C GLN A 343 -33.90 28.48 -7.35
N GLU A 344 -34.55 27.93 -8.37
CA GLU A 344 -34.53 28.47 -9.72
C GLU A 344 -35.50 29.65 -9.84
N TYR A 345 -35.11 30.65 -10.61
CA TYR A 345 -35.93 31.81 -10.88
C TYR A 345 -37.09 31.42 -11.82
N ALA A 346 -38.32 31.59 -11.35
CA ALA A 346 -39.52 31.22 -12.11
C ALA A 346 -40.12 32.39 -12.92
N GLY A 347 -39.46 33.55 -12.92
CA GLY A 347 -39.97 34.78 -13.54
C GLY A 347 -40.86 35.61 -12.60
N GLY A 348 -41.09 36.87 -12.96
CA GLY A 348 -41.98 37.78 -12.21
C GLY A 348 -41.60 38.00 -10.74
N GLY A 349 -40.33 37.88 -10.37
CA GLY A 349 -39.89 37.99 -8.97
C GLY A 349 -40.15 36.73 -8.12
N THR A 350 -40.64 35.66 -8.73
CA THR A 350 -40.99 34.40 -8.06
C THR A 350 -39.89 33.35 -8.20
N TRP A 351 -39.90 32.37 -7.30
CA TRP A 351 -38.88 31.34 -7.17
C TRP A 351 -39.53 29.97 -7.05
N GLY A 352 -38.92 28.97 -7.68
CA GLY A 352 -39.36 27.57 -7.59
C GLY A 352 -39.17 26.96 -6.20
N SER A 353 -39.55 25.69 -6.06
CA SER A 353 -39.32 24.91 -4.84
C SER A 353 -37.82 24.75 -4.56
N PRO A 354 -37.39 24.84 -3.29
CA PRO A 354 -35.99 24.63 -2.94
C PRO A 354 -35.60 23.16 -3.06
N TYR A 355 -34.41 22.90 -3.60
CA TYR A 355 -33.79 21.58 -3.61
C TYR A 355 -32.34 21.66 -3.11
N GLY A 356 -31.80 20.54 -2.66
CA GLY A 356 -30.40 20.45 -2.26
C GLY A 356 -29.54 19.99 -3.42
N ASN A 357 -28.47 20.75 -3.70
CA ASN A 357 -27.44 20.43 -4.68
C ASN A 357 -26.17 20.01 -3.94
N PHE A 358 -25.84 18.72 -3.96
CA PHE A 358 -24.64 18.19 -3.33
C PHE A 358 -23.38 18.69 -4.07
N ILE A 359 -22.43 19.24 -3.31
CA ILE A 359 -21.21 19.81 -3.87
C ILE A 359 -20.05 18.82 -3.76
N ARG A 360 -19.79 18.33 -2.53
CA ARG A 360 -18.75 17.35 -2.20
C ARG A 360 -18.88 16.89 -0.75
N ASN A 361 -18.19 15.81 -0.41
CA ASN A 361 -17.94 15.38 0.96
C ASN A 361 -16.46 15.55 1.27
N GLU A 362 -16.08 15.79 2.53
CA GLU A 362 -14.66 15.87 2.89
C GLU A 362 -14.43 15.23 4.25
N PRO A 363 -13.29 14.53 4.47
CA PRO A 363 -12.93 14.06 5.79
C PRO A 363 -12.66 15.24 6.73
N ALA A 364 -13.11 15.13 7.97
CA ALA A 364 -12.99 16.16 8.99
C ALA A 364 -12.78 15.56 10.37
N GLY A 365 -12.33 16.38 11.31
CA GLY A 365 -12.31 16.03 12.72
C GLY A 365 -13.69 15.59 13.19
N CYS A 366 -13.73 14.70 14.17
CA CYS A 366 -14.97 14.41 14.88
C CYS A 366 -15.09 15.32 16.10
N PRO A 367 -16.32 15.71 16.50
CA PRO A 367 -16.49 16.48 17.73
C PRO A 367 -15.98 15.68 18.93
N THR A 368 -15.20 16.34 19.79
CA THR A 368 -14.87 15.82 21.11
C THR A 368 -16.18 15.68 21.89
N LYS A 369 -16.43 14.49 22.45
CA LYS A 369 -17.65 14.18 23.21
C LYS A 369 -17.87 15.14 24.37
#